data_AF-A0A078FM19-F1
#
_entry.id   AF-A0A078FM19-F1
#
_cell.length_a   1.000
_cell.length_b   1.000
_cell.length_c   1.000
_cell.angle_alpha   90.00
_cell.angle_beta   90.00
_cell.angle_gamma   90.00
#
_symmetry.space_group_name_H-M   'P 1'
#
loop_
_entity.id
_entity.type
_entity.pdbx_description
1 polymer ?
#
loop_
_entity_poly.entity_id
_entity_poly.type
_entity_poly.pdbx_seq_one_letter_code
_entity_poly.pdbx_strand_id
1 'polypeptide(L)'
;MDPRALPFTVLAILIAATTLANSYSPPPPPTTVYPAAKTVEAAIEGMVYCQSCDKFGSWSLAGAEAIAGAKISVICKNHRQQVSFYKVFQTDSYGHFYGELKGLKMTPHFLDHPLHACCAKLVSSPREDCNLFSNINNALDGASLRYEEKRVKWSNYEAVVYAAGPLAFRPDHCPESTAPPPTY
;
A
#
# COMPACT_ATOMS: atom_id res chain seq x y z
N MET A 1 -22.74 -35.07 76.20
CA MET A 1 -22.97 -34.01 77.20
C MET A 1 -21.60 -33.67 77.81
N ASP A 2 -20.98 -32.61 77.26
CA ASP A 2 -20.22 -31.51 77.90
C ASP A 2 -19.38 -31.72 79.18
N PRO A 3 -18.42 -30.81 79.52
CA PRO A 3 -17.47 -30.01 78.73
C PRO A 3 -16.11 -29.81 79.48
N ARG A 4 -15.27 -28.84 79.02
CA ARG A 4 -14.18 -28.15 79.78
C ARG A 4 -12.87 -28.93 79.97
N ALA A 5 -11.68 -28.35 79.88
CA ALA A 5 -11.21 -27.00 79.62
C ALA A 5 -9.71 -27.08 79.25
N LEU A 6 -9.27 -26.22 78.34
CA LEU A 6 -7.85 -25.89 78.17
C LEU A 6 -7.33 -25.16 79.42
N PRO A 7 -6.03 -25.30 79.71
CA PRO A 7 -5.28 -24.15 80.16
C PRO A 7 -4.10 -23.82 79.23
N PHE A 8 -3.92 -22.52 79.13
CA PHE A 8 -2.92 -21.76 78.40
C PHE A 8 -1.47 -22.05 78.82
N THR A 9 -0.54 -21.51 78.02
CA THR A 9 0.92 -21.32 78.22
C THR A 9 1.77 -22.52 77.76
N VAL A 10 2.73 -22.41 76.86
CA VAL A 10 3.77 -21.37 76.69
C VAL A 10 4.09 -21.18 75.20
N LEU A 11 4.13 -19.91 74.79
CA LEU A 11 4.45 -19.43 73.44
C LEU A 11 5.96 -19.53 73.17
N ALA A 12 6.28 -19.85 71.93
CA ALA A 12 7.57 -20.19 71.35
C ALA A 12 8.73 -19.21 71.61
N ILE A 13 9.91 -19.77 71.89
CA ILE A 13 11.20 -19.10 71.69
C ILE A 13 11.66 -19.44 70.27
N LEU A 14 11.49 -18.50 69.34
CA LEU A 14 12.06 -18.58 67.99
C LEU A 14 13.25 -17.62 67.89
N ILE A 15 14.32 -18.19 67.36
CA ILE A 15 15.70 -17.71 67.36
C ILE A 15 15.82 -16.53 66.39
N ALA A 16 16.44 -15.43 66.86
CA ALA A 16 16.76 -14.28 66.01
C ALA A 16 17.86 -14.67 65.01
N ALA A 17 17.49 -14.88 63.75
CA ALA A 17 18.44 -14.93 62.64
C ALA A 17 18.55 -13.53 62.04
N THR A 18 19.67 -12.86 62.28
CA THR A 18 20.02 -11.60 61.62
C THR A 18 20.37 -11.89 60.15
N THR A 19 19.48 -11.51 59.23
CA THR A 19 19.79 -11.48 57.81
C THR A 19 20.63 -10.23 57.52
N LEU A 20 21.89 -10.41 57.12
CA LEU A 20 22.65 -9.36 56.44
C LEU A 20 22.00 -9.17 55.07
N ALA A 21 21.11 -8.17 54.96
CA ALA A 21 20.61 -7.72 53.67
C ALA A 21 21.75 -7.00 52.94
N ASN A 22 22.50 -7.73 52.11
CA ASN A 22 23.35 -7.11 51.10
C ASN A 22 22.45 -6.30 50.15
N SER A 23 22.57 -4.98 50.19
CA SER A 23 21.94 -4.07 49.24
C SER A 23 22.63 -4.21 47.87
N TYR A 24 22.26 -5.25 47.12
CA TYR A 24 22.65 -5.37 45.71
C TYR A 24 21.61 -4.61 44.88
N SER A 25 21.97 -3.41 44.42
CA SER A 25 21.17 -2.68 43.44
C SER A 25 21.63 -3.12 42.03
N PRO A 26 20.77 -3.77 41.23
CA PRO A 26 21.14 -4.14 39.87
C PRO A 26 21.39 -2.87 39.05
N PRO A 27 22.43 -2.86 38.17
CA PRO A 27 22.69 -1.71 37.32
C PRO A 27 21.48 -1.41 36.44
N PRO A 28 21.18 -0.12 36.17
CA PRO A 28 20.10 0.24 35.27
C PRO A 28 20.34 -0.40 33.89
N PRO A 29 19.28 -0.90 33.22
CA PRO A 29 19.42 -1.54 31.93
C PRO A 29 20.06 -0.55 30.93
N PRO A 30 21.00 -1.01 30.10
CA PRO A 30 21.63 -0.16 29.10
C PRO A 30 20.55 0.46 28.22
N THR A 31 20.51 1.78 28.16
CA THR A 31 19.59 2.54 27.30
C THR A 31 20.12 2.45 25.87
N THR A 32 19.86 1.33 25.20
CA THR A 32 20.07 1.21 23.77
C THR A 32 19.04 2.10 23.08
N VAL A 33 19.47 3.30 22.66
CA VAL A 33 18.74 4.08 21.65
C VAL A 33 18.86 3.28 20.36
N TYR A 34 17.94 2.34 20.15
CA TYR A 34 17.80 1.69 18.86
C TYR A 34 17.51 2.78 17.83
N PRO A 35 18.27 2.87 16.72
CA PRO A 35 17.92 3.78 15.65
C PRO A 35 16.47 3.49 15.26
N ALA A 36 15.65 4.54 15.14
CA ALA A 36 14.24 4.42 14.80
C ALA A 36 14.10 3.47 13.59
N ALA A 37 13.32 2.41 13.76
CA ALA A 37 13.14 1.40 12.72
C ALA A 37 12.67 2.07 11.42
N LYS A 38 13.44 1.89 10.34
CA LYS A 38 13.02 2.38 9.02
C LYS A 38 11.78 1.61 8.59
N THR A 39 10.63 2.27 8.53
CA THR A 39 9.42 1.70 7.95
C THR A 39 9.56 1.67 6.44
N VAL A 40 9.69 0.47 5.86
CA VAL A 40 9.65 0.28 4.42
C VAL A 40 8.18 0.19 4.00
N GLU A 41 7.68 1.19 3.29
CA GLU A 41 6.30 1.22 2.80
C GLU A 41 6.21 0.76 1.34
N ALA A 42 5.03 0.32 0.93
CA ALA A 42 4.71 0.13 -0.48
C ALA A 42 4.16 1.44 -1.05
N ALA A 43 4.65 1.85 -2.21
CA ALA A 43 4.11 2.96 -2.99
C ALA A 43 3.78 2.49 -4.40
N ILE A 44 2.93 3.26 -5.07
CA ILE A 44 2.54 3.03 -6.45
C ILE A 44 2.81 4.29 -7.27
N GLU A 45 3.13 4.11 -8.54
CA GLU A 45 3.16 5.19 -9.51
C GLU A 45 2.64 4.77 -10.87
N GLY A 46 2.31 5.75 -11.71
CA GLY A 46 1.89 5.48 -13.07
C GLY A 46 1.58 6.74 -13.87
N MET A 47 1.42 6.56 -15.17
CA MET A 47 1.00 7.62 -16.10
C MET A 47 -0.43 7.36 -16.56
N VAL A 48 -1.18 8.42 -16.79
CA VAL A 48 -2.53 8.37 -17.37
C VAL A 48 -2.58 9.24 -18.61
N TYR A 49 -3.05 8.65 -19.71
CA TYR A 49 -3.13 9.29 -21.01
C TYR A 49 -4.55 9.36 -21.56
N CYS A 50 -4.73 10.25 -22.53
CA CYS A 50 -5.81 10.23 -23.48
C CYS A 50 -5.30 9.57 -24.77
N GLN A 51 -5.88 8.44 -25.16
CA GLN A 51 -5.49 7.76 -26.40
C GLN A 51 -5.82 8.62 -27.63
N SER A 52 -4.88 8.72 -28.57
CA SER A 52 -5.14 9.36 -29.86
C SER A 52 -6.19 8.61 -30.67
N CYS A 53 -7.04 9.35 -31.37
CA CYS A 53 -8.03 8.79 -32.29
C CYS A 53 -7.41 7.96 -33.42
N ASP A 54 -6.20 8.27 -33.85
CA ASP A 54 -5.47 7.49 -34.87
C ASP A 54 -5.12 6.08 -34.40
N LYS A 55 -5.23 5.82 -33.10
CA LYS A 55 -4.94 4.55 -32.43
C LYS A 55 -6.18 3.92 -31.82
N PHE A 56 -7.36 4.44 -32.09
CA PHE A 56 -8.62 3.89 -31.58
C PHE A 56 -8.74 2.38 -31.88
N GLY A 57 -9.17 1.61 -30.88
CA GLY A 57 -9.30 0.15 -30.99
C GLY A 57 -7.98 -0.63 -30.95
N SER A 58 -6.83 0.06 -30.86
CA SER A 58 -5.51 -0.57 -30.68
C SER A 58 -5.02 -0.46 -29.24
N TRP A 59 -3.94 -1.19 -28.94
CA TRP A 59 -3.21 -1.12 -27.67
C TRP A 59 -2.16 0.00 -27.64
N SER A 60 -2.07 0.83 -28.68
CA SER A 60 -1.02 1.83 -28.83
C SER A 60 -1.33 3.12 -28.08
N LEU A 61 -0.29 3.69 -27.48
CA LEU A 61 -0.27 5.04 -26.89
C LEU A 61 0.49 6.05 -27.77
N ALA A 62 0.78 5.70 -29.03
CA ALA A 62 1.44 6.63 -29.94
C ALA A 62 0.53 7.86 -30.19
N GLY A 63 1.07 9.06 -29.98
CA GLY A 63 0.33 10.32 -30.07
C GLY A 63 -0.63 10.58 -28.91
N ALA A 64 -0.59 9.78 -27.84
CA ALA A 64 -1.44 9.97 -26.68
C ALA A 64 -0.99 11.17 -25.83
N GLU A 65 -1.94 11.87 -25.23
CA GLU A 65 -1.68 13.08 -24.42
C GLU A 65 -1.82 12.77 -22.94
N ALA A 66 -0.90 13.25 -22.10
CA ALA A 66 -1.00 13.03 -20.65
C ALA A 66 -2.20 13.80 -20.06
N ILE A 67 -2.92 13.19 -19.13
CA ILE A 67 -4.12 13.80 -18.51
C ILE A 67 -3.79 14.26 -17.10
N ALA A 68 -3.75 15.57 -16.90
CA ALA A 68 -3.70 16.15 -15.57
C ALA A 68 -5.03 15.99 -14.83
N GLY A 69 -4.99 15.69 -13.53
CA GLY A 69 -6.19 15.60 -12.69
C GLY A 69 -7.04 14.34 -12.88
N ALA A 70 -6.61 13.35 -13.67
CA ALA A 70 -7.27 12.06 -13.80
C ALA A 70 -7.23 11.28 -12.47
N LYS A 71 -8.31 10.56 -12.16
CA LYS A 71 -8.48 9.76 -10.95
C LYS A 71 -8.33 8.28 -11.25
N ILE A 72 -7.45 7.63 -10.50
CA ILE A 72 -7.15 6.19 -10.59
C ILE A 72 -7.36 5.57 -9.21
N SER A 73 -8.07 4.45 -9.16
CA SER A 73 -8.21 3.67 -7.93
C SER A 73 -7.20 2.55 -7.89
N VAL A 74 -6.65 2.29 -6.71
CA VAL A 74 -5.90 1.09 -6.40
C VAL A 74 -6.73 0.25 -5.47
N ILE A 75 -6.97 -0.98 -5.88
CA ILE A 75 -7.78 -1.95 -5.16
C ILE A 75 -6.89 -3.13 -4.86
N CYS A 76 -6.73 -3.46 -3.58
CA CYS A 76 -6.06 -4.69 -3.16
C CYS A 76 -7.05 -5.65 -2.54
N LYS A 77 -6.94 -6.92 -2.91
CA LYS A 77 -7.72 -8.01 -2.32
C LYS A 77 -6.79 -8.93 -1.54
N ASN A 78 -7.23 -9.36 -0.37
CA ASN A 78 -6.52 -10.41 0.36
C ASN A 78 -6.68 -11.78 -0.33
N HIS A 79 -5.99 -12.79 0.16
CA HIS A 79 -6.07 -14.17 -0.30
C HIS A 79 -7.49 -14.77 -0.28
N ARG A 80 -8.42 -14.17 0.48
CA ARG A 80 -9.85 -14.55 0.52
C ARG A 80 -10.70 -13.76 -0.48
N GLN A 81 -10.08 -13.03 -1.40
CA GLN A 81 -10.71 -12.19 -2.42
C GLN A 81 -11.52 -11.00 -1.85
N GLN A 82 -11.31 -10.64 -0.58
CA GLN A 82 -11.96 -9.49 0.06
C GLN A 82 -11.10 -8.24 -0.15
N VAL A 83 -11.73 -7.09 -0.42
CA VAL A 83 -11.01 -5.82 -0.54
C VAL A 83 -10.37 -5.47 0.81
N SER A 84 -9.04 -5.48 0.85
CA SER A 84 -8.23 -5.18 2.03
C SER A 84 -7.71 -3.74 2.01
N PHE A 85 -7.65 -3.13 0.83
CA PHE A 85 -7.22 -1.75 0.65
C PHE A 85 -7.91 -1.13 -0.57
N TYR A 86 -8.30 0.12 -0.43
CA TYR A 86 -8.84 0.95 -1.51
C TYR A 86 -8.35 2.38 -1.34
N LYS A 87 -7.81 2.97 -2.40
CA LYS A 87 -7.45 4.39 -2.42
C LYS A 87 -7.54 4.95 -3.83
N VAL A 88 -7.98 6.21 -3.93
CA VAL A 88 -7.96 6.96 -5.19
C VAL A 88 -6.77 7.91 -5.19
N PHE A 89 -6.02 7.90 -6.29
CA PHE A 89 -4.94 8.82 -6.59
C PHE A 89 -5.36 9.73 -7.73
N GLN A 90 -4.76 10.91 -7.77
CA GLN A 90 -4.97 11.89 -8.81
C GLN A 90 -3.65 12.21 -9.49
N THR A 91 -3.67 12.36 -10.81
CA THR A 91 -2.48 12.74 -11.57
C THR A 91 -2.14 14.21 -11.42
N ASP A 92 -0.84 14.50 -11.44
CA ASP A 92 -0.26 15.84 -11.49
C ASP A 92 -0.40 16.48 -12.87
N SER A 93 0.20 17.66 -13.06
CA SER A 93 0.16 18.42 -14.33
C SER A 93 0.76 17.68 -15.52
N TYR A 94 1.58 16.66 -15.30
CA TYR A 94 2.23 15.85 -16.34
C TYR A 94 1.50 14.52 -16.57
N GLY A 95 0.34 14.30 -15.95
CA GLY A 95 -0.41 13.06 -16.03
C GLY A 95 0.21 11.90 -15.25
N HIS A 96 1.16 12.19 -14.36
CA HIS A 96 1.79 11.21 -13.49
C HIS A 96 1.08 11.17 -12.14
N PHE A 97 0.91 9.99 -11.54
CA PHE A 97 0.52 9.88 -10.14
C PHE A 97 1.57 9.09 -9.37
N TYR A 98 1.83 9.50 -8.15
CA TYR A 98 2.58 8.74 -7.16
C TYR A 98 1.79 8.71 -5.86
N GLY A 99 1.85 7.60 -5.15
CA GLY A 99 1.09 7.48 -3.92
C GLY A 99 1.53 6.34 -3.02
N GLU A 100 1.65 6.64 -1.73
CA GLU A 100 1.94 5.63 -0.73
C GLU A 100 0.68 4.81 -0.43
N LEU A 101 0.85 3.49 -0.33
CA LEU A 101 -0.17 2.52 0.07
C LEU A 101 -0.24 2.42 1.60
N LYS A 102 -0.25 3.56 2.28
CA LYS A 102 -0.32 3.66 3.74
C LYS A 102 -1.53 2.89 4.29
N GLY A 103 -1.27 1.97 5.21
CA GLY A 103 -2.31 1.13 5.81
C GLY A 103 -2.57 -0.17 5.06
N LEU A 104 -1.88 -0.44 3.94
CA LEU A 104 -1.88 -1.77 3.33
C LEU A 104 -1.23 -2.77 4.30
N LYS A 105 -2.03 -3.74 4.76
CA LYS A 105 -1.55 -4.82 5.63
C LYS A 105 -1.08 -5.99 4.75
N MET A 106 0.21 -6.29 4.82
CA MET A 106 0.85 -7.41 4.11
C MET A 106 0.99 -8.67 4.96
N THR A 107 0.54 -8.62 6.23
CA THR A 107 0.82 -9.64 7.24
C THR A 107 -0.44 -10.45 7.55
N PRO A 108 -0.36 -11.79 7.67
CA PRO A 108 0.84 -12.64 7.62
C PRO A 108 1.11 -13.33 6.27
N HIS A 109 0.37 -13.00 5.19
CA HIS A 109 0.38 -13.81 3.97
C HIS A 109 1.12 -13.15 2.81
N PHE A 110 2.12 -13.85 2.26
CA PHE A 110 2.82 -13.45 1.02
C PHE A 110 1.86 -13.29 -0.18
N LEU A 111 0.70 -13.97 -0.15
CA LEU A 111 -0.36 -13.85 -1.14
C LEU A 111 -1.02 -12.46 -1.14
N ASP A 112 -0.91 -11.72 -0.04
CA ASP A 112 -1.44 -10.35 0.10
C ASP A 112 -0.42 -9.29 -0.39
N HIS A 113 0.67 -9.72 -1.05
CA HIS A 113 1.70 -8.84 -1.59
C HIS A 113 1.18 -7.99 -2.78
N PRO A 114 1.55 -6.70 -2.91
CA PRO A 114 1.02 -5.78 -3.91
C PRO A 114 1.03 -6.29 -5.36
N LEU A 115 2.07 -7.04 -5.73
CA LEU A 115 2.19 -7.63 -7.08
C LEU A 115 1.08 -8.62 -7.43
N HIS A 116 0.47 -9.26 -6.43
CA HIS A 116 -0.56 -10.29 -6.62
C HIS A 116 -1.93 -9.82 -6.10
N ALA A 117 -1.93 -9.01 -5.05
CA ALA A 117 -3.13 -8.58 -4.37
C ALA A 117 -3.75 -7.33 -5.00
N CYS A 118 -2.95 -6.44 -5.59
CA CYS A 118 -3.38 -5.10 -6.00
C CYS A 118 -3.48 -4.94 -7.52
N CYS A 119 -4.45 -4.14 -7.96
CA CYS A 119 -4.54 -3.64 -9.32
C CYS A 119 -4.97 -2.17 -9.35
N ALA A 120 -4.62 -1.47 -10.43
CA ALA A 120 -5.04 -0.10 -10.70
C ALA A 120 -6.19 -0.08 -11.72
N LYS A 121 -7.18 0.78 -11.50
CA LYS A 121 -8.35 0.97 -12.39
C LYS A 121 -8.65 2.44 -12.60
N LEU A 122 -9.07 2.78 -13.82
CA LEU A 122 -9.60 4.10 -14.16
C LEU A 122 -10.83 4.42 -13.31
N VAL A 123 -10.95 5.67 -12.87
CA VAL A 123 -12.14 6.18 -12.16
C VAL A 123 -12.77 7.30 -12.96
N SER A 124 -12.00 8.34 -13.29
CA SER A 124 -12.50 9.48 -14.07
C SER A 124 -11.38 10.30 -14.67
N SER A 125 -11.65 10.93 -15.81
CA SER A 125 -10.87 12.01 -16.40
C SER A 125 -11.60 13.33 -16.20
N PRO A 126 -10.89 14.44 -15.92
CA PRO A 126 -11.49 15.78 -15.89
C PRO A 126 -11.74 16.34 -17.31
N ARG A 127 -11.24 15.67 -18.35
CA ARG A 127 -11.42 16.03 -19.76
C ARG A 127 -12.70 15.39 -20.30
N GLU A 128 -13.71 16.19 -20.62
CA GLU A 128 -14.98 15.68 -21.19
C GLU A 128 -14.77 15.02 -22.56
N ASP A 129 -13.84 15.54 -23.36
CA ASP A 129 -13.42 15.00 -24.66
C ASP A 129 -12.64 13.68 -24.54
N CYS A 130 -12.28 13.24 -23.33
CA CYS A 130 -11.49 12.04 -23.12
C CYS A 130 -11.72 11.40 -21.75
N ASN A 131 -12.95 10.92 -21.53
CA ASN A 131 -13.38 10.30 -20.27
C ASN A 131 -13.99 8.90 -20.43
N LEU A 132 -13.93 8.31 -21.63
CA LEU A 132 -14.31 6.90 -21.78
C LEU A 132 -13.14 5.99 -21.41
N PHE A 133 -13.45 4.89 -20.74
CA PHE A 133 -12.42 3.95 -20.34
C PHE A 133 -11.92 3.18 -21.57
N SER A 134 -10.60 3.00 -21.67
CA SER A 134 -9.98 2.05 -22.59
C SER A 134 -9.46 0.84 -21.82
N ASN A 135 -9.23 -0.29 -22.50
CA ASN A 135 -8.57 -1.43 -21.88
C ASN A 135 -7.05 -1.47 -22.09
N ILE A 136 -6.43 -0.35 -22.46
CA ILE A 136 -4.97 -0.31 -22.63
C ILE A 136 -4.31 -0.73 -21.31
N ASN A 137 -3.39 -1.70 -21.40
CA ASN A 137 -2.70 -2.30 -20.26
C ASN A 137 -3.67 -2.86 -19.19
N ASN A 138 -4.81 -3.41 -19.62
CA ASN A 138 -5.83 -4.05 -18.78
C ASN A 138 -6.51 -3.09 -17.79
N ALA A 139 -6.59 -1.80 -18.10
CA ALA A 139 -7.12 -0.79 -17.18
C ALA A 139 -8.61 -0.99 -16.81
N LEU A 140 -9.42 -1.67 -17.64
CA LEU A 140 -10.81 -2.02 -17.30
C LEU A 140 -10.86 -3.19 -16.31
N ASP A 141 -10.12 -4.25 -16.63
CA ASP A 141 -10.11 -5.48 -15.84
C ASP A 141 -9.37 -5.28 -14.51
N GLY A 142 -8.38 -4.39 -14.50
CA GLY A 142 -7.49 -4.07 -13.39
C GLY A 142 -6.05 -4.28 -13.83
N ALA A 143 -5.31 -3.18 -14.00
CA ALA A 143 -3.91 -3.24 -14.38
C ALA A 143 -3.08 -3.77 -13.20
N SER A 144 -2.44 -4.93 -13.39
CA SER A 144 -1.54 -5.51 -12.40
C SER A 144 -0.35 -4.61 -12.12
N LEU A 145 0.07 -4.58 -10.86
CA LEU A 145 1.26 -3.83 -10.46
C LEU A 145 2.53 -4.57 -10.88
N ARG A 146 3.58 -3.82 -11.24
CA ARG A 146 4.90 -4.35 -11.60
C ARG A 146 5.96 -3.79 -10.67
N TYR A 147 6.99 -4.58 -10.39
CA TYR A 147 8.17 -4.09 -9.69
C TYR A 147 9.26 -3.83 -10.73
N GLU A 148 9.65 -2.57 -10.87
CA GLU A 148 10.64 -2.11 -11.85
C GLU A 148 11.93 -1.67 -11.13
N GLU A 149 12.29 -2.37 -10.04
CA GLU A 149 13.49 -2.13 -9.23
C GLU A 149 13.60 -0.72 -8.63
N LYS A 150 12.47 0.01 -8.60
CA LYS A 150 12.42 1.38 -8.09
C LYS A 150 12.22 1.42 -6.58
N ARG A 151 13.09 2.16 -5.91
CA ARG A 151 12.99 2.49 -4.50
C ARG A 151 13.19 3.98 -4.28
N VAL A 152 12.44 4.54 -3.36
CA VAL A 152 12.61 5.93 -2.94
C VAL A 152 13.07 5.94 -1.50
N LYS A 153 14.15 6.68 -1.21
CA LYS A 153 14.75 6.79 0.11
C LYS A 153 14.79 8.25 0.54
N TRP A 154 14.21 8.54 1.70
CA TRP A 154 14.37 9.79 2.42
C TRP A 154 14.98 9.51 3.80
N SER A 155 15.25 10.56 4.58
CA SER A 155 16.01 10.50 5.84
C SER A 155 15.55 9.38 6.78
N ASN A 156 14.25 9.19 6.97
CA ASN A 156 13.67 8.16 7.85
C ASN A 156 12.66 7.26 7.14
N TYR A 157 12.66 7.25 5.80
CA TYR A 157 11.63 6.59 5.01
C TYR A 157 12.25 5.86 3.82
N GLU A 158 11.74 4.67 3.53
CA GLU A 158 12.01 3.97 2.29
C GLU A 158 10.71 3.42 1.72
N ALA A 159 10.49 3.56 0.41
CA ALA A 159 9.40 2.90 -0.28
C ALA A 159 9.89 2.01 -1.41
N VAL A 160 9.27 0.85 -1.53
CA VAL A 160 9.28 0.05 -2.76
C VAL A 160 8.19 0.60 -3.65
N VAL A 161 8.54 1.06 -4.85
CA VAL A 161 7.59 1.65 -5.78
C VAL A 161 7.18 0.61 -6.83
N TYR A 162 5.88 0.39 -6.94
CA TYR A 162 5.28 -0.47 -7.95
C TYR A 162 4.69 0.37 -9.07
N ALA A 163 4.98 0.01 -10.31
CA ALA A 163 4.44 0.67 -11.49
C ALA A 163 3.04 0.14 -11.82
N ALA A 164 2.11 1.04 -12.11
CA ALA A 164 0.81 0.78 -12.70
C ALA A 164 0.71 1.45 -14.06
N GLY A 165 0.28 0.68 -15.06
CA GLY A 165 0.08 1.23 -16.39
C GLY A 165 1.39 1.43 -17.17
N PRO A 166 1.47 2.36 -18.13
CA PRO A 166 0.57 3.50 -18.33
C PRO A 166 -0.89 3.10 -18.62
N LEU A 167 -1.84 3.87 -18.08
CA LEU A 167 -3.28 3.67 -18.29
C LEU A 167 -3.82 4.73 -19.24
N ALA A 168 -4.97 4.49 -19.87
CA ALA A 168 -5.54 5.50 -20.75
C ALA A 168 -7.07 5.55 -20.75
N PHE A 169 -7.57 6.77 -20.79
CA PHE A 169 -8.91 7.07 -21.30
C PHE A 169 -8.85 7.19 -22.82
N ARG A 170 -10.02 7.27 -23.44
CA ARG A 170 -10.17 7.51 -24.87
C ARG A 170 -11.29 8.52 -25.12
N PRO A 171 -11.27 9.20 -26.28
CA PRO A 171 -12.40 9.97 -26.75
C PRO A 171 -13.65 9.11 -26.96
N ASP A 172 -14.80 9.77 -26.89
CA ASP A 172 -16.10 9.17 -27.18
C ASP A 172 -16.33 8.99 -28.69
N HIS A 173 -15.95 9.99 -29.46
CA HIS A 173 -16.05 10.04 -30.91
C HIS A 173 -14.68 10.35 -31.48
N CYS A 174 -14.26 9.51 -32.43
CA CYS A 174 -13.12 9.79 -33.27
C CYS A 174 -13.62 10.06 -34.68
N PRO A 175 -13.24 11.20 -35.29
CA PRO A 175 -13.59 11.45 -36.68
C PRO A 175 -13.03 10.31 -37.54
N GLU A 176 -13.81 9.90 -38.54
CA GLU A 176 -13.33 8.90 -39.50
C GLU A 176 -12.01 9.39 -40.10
N SER A 177 -10.99 8.53 -40.04
CA SER A 177 -9.69 8.85 -40.59
C SER A 177 -9.85 9.09 -42.09
N THR A 178 -9.55 10.30 -42.55
CA THR A 178 -9.48 10.62 -43.99
C THR A 178 -8.23 10.02 -44.64
N ALA A 179 -7.38 9.33 -43.88
CA ALA A 179 -6.20 8.67 -44.42
C ALA A 179 -6.61 7.39 -45.16
N PRO A 180 -6.16 7.19 -46.41
CA PRO A 180 -6.42 5.95 -47.13
C PRO A 180 -5.86 4.76 -46.33
N PRO A 181 -6.54 3.61 -46.34
CA PRO A 181 -6.06 2.41 -45.67
C PRO A 181 -4.65 2.05 -46.18
N PRO A 182 -3.74 1.59 -45.31
CA PRO A 182 -2.39 1.26 -45.73
C PRO A 182 -2.45 0.17 -46.80
N THR A 183 -1.92 0.47 -47.99
CA THR A 183 -1.70 -0.51 -49.05
C THR A 183 -0.52 -1.37 -48.63
N TYR A 184 -0.78 -2.66 -48.36
CA TYR A 184 0.25 -3.68 -48.19
C TYR A 184 0.64 -4.26 -49.55
#